data_AF-A0A645D5E4-F1
#
_entry.id   AF-A0A645D5E4-F1
#
_cell.length_a   1.000
_cell.length_b   1.000
_cell.length_c   1.000
_cell.angle_alpha   90.00
_cell.angle_beta   90.00
_cell.angle_gamma   90.00
#
_symmetry.space_group_name_H-M   'P 1'
#
loop_
_entity.id
_entity.type
_entity.pdbx_description
1 polymer ?
#
loop_
_entity_poly.entity_id
_entity_poly.type
_entity_poly.pdbx_seq_one_letter_code
_entity_poly.pdbx_strand_id
1 'polypeptide(L)'
;MLAKAHAKHVKAAGAVAGIVPDKSTMNAYREYMDADWGFHNTIFRFTDNVYLQNTADQLPAHMHRLRQSVRRGINDSELAVAEHAAVLAAVEAEDLVAAQQAMYDHIASVKERSLRDETSLDTVEPATAAGQ
;
A
#
# COMPACT_ATOMS: atom_id res chain seq x y z
N MET A 1 0.93 12.80 -15.90
CA MET A 1 -0.18 11.98 -15.34
C MET A 1 0.22 11.30 -14.04
N LEU A 2 1.37 10.62 -14.00
CA LEU A 2 1.85 9.92 -12.78
C LEU A 2 2.07 10.85 -11.58
N ALA A 3 2.73 12.01 -11.77
CA ALA A 3 2.89 13.02 -10.71
C ALA A 3 1.56 13.49 -10.08
N LYS A 4 0.50 13.63 -10.89
CA LYS A 4 -0.84 13.99 -10.39
C LYS A 4 -1.46 12.86 -9.57
N ALA A 5 -1.28 11.60 -9.98
CA ALA A 5 -1.73 10.45 -9.22
C ALA A 5 -0.97 10.32 -7.89
N HIS A 6 0.34 10.53 -7.91
CA HIS A 6 1.17 10.58 -6.71
C HIS A 6 0.74 11.71 -5.75
N ALA A 7 0.49 12.92 -6.25
CA ALA A 7 0.00 14.03 -5.42
C ALA A 7 -1.35 13.72 -4.75
N LYS A 8 -2.25 13.00 -5.46
CA LYS A 8 -3.51 12.52 -4.88
C LYS A 8 -3.26 11.50 -3.76
N HIS A 9 -2.33 10.57 -3.98
CA HIS A 9 -1.90 9.58 -2.99
C HIS A 9 -1.35 10.28 -1.73
N VAL A 10 -0.37 11.18 -1.88
CA VAL A 10 0.20 11.97 -0.78
C VAL A 10 -0.88 12.68 0.04
N LYS A 11 -1.84 13.33 -0.64
CA LYS A 11 -2.95 14.00 0.04
C LYS A 11 -3.80 13.02 0.85
N ALA A 12 -4.12 11.85 0.28
CA ALA A 12 -4.94 10.84 0.96
C ALA A 12 -4.17 10.17 2.13
N ALA A 13 -2.87 9.94 1.97
CA ALA A 13 -1.99 9.46 3.03
C ALA A 13 -1.95 10.45 4.21
N GLY A 14 -1.87 11.76 3.94
CA GLY A 14 -1.96 12.79 4.98
C GLY A 14 -3.25 12.76 5.78
N ALA A 15 -4.37 12.33 5.18
CA ALA A 15 -5.65 12.19 5.86
C ALA A 15 -5.73 10.97 6.80
N VAL A 16 -4.80 10.01 6.67
CA VAL A 16 -4.69 8.83 7.53
C VAL A 16 -3.38 8.83 8.35
N ALA A 17 -2.56 9.88 8.26
CA ALA A 17 -1.26 9.93 8.94
C ALA A 17 -1.43 9.90 10.48
N GLY A 18 -0.68 9.01 11.14
CA GLY A 18 -0.76 8.81 12.59
C GLY A 18 -2.09 8.23 13.10
N ILE A 19 -3.04 7.94 12.22
CA ILE A 19 -4.32 7.34 12.56
C ILE A 19 -4.15 5.82 12.59
N VAL A 20 -4.73 5.17 13.60
CA VAL A 20 -4.77 3.70 13.67
C VAL A 20 -5.94 3.21 12.81
N PRO A 21 -5.72 2.30 11.84
CA PRO A 21 -6.79 1.74 11.03
C PRO A 21 -7.69 0.83 11.88
N ASP A 22 -8.98 1.13 11.89
CA ASP A 22 -10.02 0.35 12.54
C ASP A 22 -11.34 0.49 11.77
N LYS A 23 -12.43 -0.04 12.34
CA LYS A 23 -13.76 0.06 11.70
C LYS A 23 -14.26 1.51 11.56
N SER A 24 -13.90 2.39 12.49
CA SER A 24 -14.31 3.80 12.49
C SER A 24 -13.55 4.63 11.45
N THR A 25 -12.30 4.27 11.17
CA THR A 25 -11.43 4.97 10.21
C THR A 25 -11.44 4.32 8.82
N MET A 26 -12.17 3.21 8.64
CA MET A 26 -12.22 2.42 7.40
C MET A 26 -12.53 3.23 6.13
N ASN A 27 -13.37 4.26 6.20
CA ASN A 27 -13.67 5.08 5.01
C ASN A 27 -12.47 5.93 4.57
N ALA A 28 -11.76 6.56 5.51
CA ALA A 28 -10.55 7.30 5.20
C ALA A 28 -9.47 6.37 4.60
N TYR A 29 -9.37 5.15 5.14
CA TYR A 29 -8.47 4.13 4.60
C TYR A 29 -8.87 3.60 3.22
N ARG A 30 -10.17 3.54 2.89
CA ARG A 30 -10.62 3.25 1.52
C ARG A 30 -10.15 4.32 0.56
N GLU A 31 -10.35 5.60 0.90
CA GLU A 31 -9.91 6.70 0.04
C GLU A 31 -8.40 6.71 -0.18
N TYR A 32 -7.63 6.42 0.88
CA TYR A 32 -6.19 6.21 0.79
C TYR A 32 -5.82 5.06 -0.15
N MET A 33 -6.44 3.88 0.02
CA MET A 33 -6.17 2.71 -0.82
C MET A 33 -6.62 2.89 -2.28
N ASP A 34 -7.68 3.66 -2.52
CA ASP A 34 -8.12 4.01 -3.87
C ASP A 34 -7.13 4.98 -4.55
N ALA A 35 -6.53 5.90 -3.79
CA ALA A 35 -5.47 6.77 -4.29
C ALA A 35 -4.17 6.01 -4.57
N ASP A 36 -3.82 5.05 -3.69
CA ASP A 36 -2.75 4.07 -3.87
C ASP A 36 -2.93 3.26 -5.15
N TRP A 37 -4.12 2.70 -5.35
CA TRP A 37 -4.46 1.98 -6.57
C TRP A 37 -4.42 2.87 -7.82
N GLY A 38 -4.88 4.11 -7.71
CA GLY A 38 -4.84 5.08 -8.81
C GLY A 38 -3.42 5.41 -9.31
N PHE A 39 -2.41 5.34 -8.43
CA PHE A 39 -1.01 5.47 -8.82
C PHE A 39 -0.57 4.29 -9.70
N HIS A 40 -0.78 3.06 -9.25
CA HIS A 40 -0.47 1.83 -9.99
C HIS A 40 -1.17 1.78 -11.35
N ASN A 41 -2.47 2.07 -11.37
CA ASN A 41 -3.25 2.09 -12.60
C ASN A 41 -2.75 3.12 -13.62
N THR A 42 -2.14 4.22 -13.15
CA THR A 42 -1.51 5.17 -14.08
C THR A 42 -0.32 4.52 -14.77
N ILE A 43 0.53 3.77 -14.07
CA ILE A 43 1.67 3.06 -14.64
C ILE A 43 1.20 1.97 -15.62
N PHE A 44 0.22 1.13 -15.23
CA PHE A 44 -0.29 0.05 -16.09
C PHE A 44 -0.90 0.58 -17.40
N ARG A 45 -1.48 1.78 -17.40
CA ARG A 45 -1.99 2.42 -18.61
C ARG A 45 -0.90 2.77 -19.61
N PHE A 46 0.32 3.03 -19.16
CA PHE A 46 1.46 3.37 -20.03
C PHE A 46 2.23 2.15 -20.54
N THR A 47 1.93 0.93 -20.06
CA THR A 47 2.59 -0.29 -20.58
C THR A 47 2.01 -0.79 -21.90
N ASP A 48 0.87 -0.21 -22.33
CA ASP A 48 0.06 -0.66 -23.47
C ASP A 48 -0.28 -2.16 -23.45
N ASN A 49 -0.24 -2.76 -22.26
CA ASN A 49 -0.50 -4.17 -22.05
C ASN A 49 -1.86 -4.35 -21.37
N VAL A 50 -2.88 -4.60 -22.20
CA VAL A 50 -4.25 -4.82 -21.75
C VAL A 50 -4.39 -6.00 -20.78
N TYR A 51 -3.53 -7.02 -20.88
CA TYR A 51 -3.54 -8.14 -19.95
C TYR A 51 -3.08 -7.72 -18.56
N LEU A 52 -2.01 -6.92 -18.45
CA LEU A 52 -1.55 -6.40 -17.16
C LEU A 52 -2.61 -5.52 -16.50
N GLN A 53 -3.31 -4.68 -17.27
CA GLN A 53 -4.42 -3.86 -16.76
C GLN A 53 -5.58 -4.73 -16.25
N ASN A 54 -6.01 -5.70 -17.05
CA ASN A 54 -7.11 -6.59 -16.67
C ASN A 54 -6.76 -7.46 -15.45
N THR A 55 -5.54 -7.98 -15.38
CA THR A 55 -5.07 -8.76 -14.24
C THR A 55 -5.00 -7.89 -12.98
N ALA A 56 -4.49 -6.66 -13.10
CA ALA A 56 -4.46 -5.70 -12.00
C ALA A 56 -5.88 -5.45 -11.46
N ASP A 57 -6.87 -5.18 -12.31
CA ASP A 57 -8.25 -4.94 -11.88
C ASP A 57 -8.92 -6.18 -11.26
N GLN A 58 -8.51 -7.38 -11.65
CA GLN A 58 -9.04 -8.65 -11.13
C GLN A 58 -8.39 -9.09 -9.81
N LEU A 59 -7.23 -8.53 -9.44
CA LEU A 59 -6.58 -8.80 -8.16
C LEU A 59 -6.89 -7.64 -7.20
N PRO A 60 -7.90 -7.75 -6.31
CA PRO A 60 -8.19 -6.72 -5.32
C PRO A 60 -7.17 -6.76 -4.16
N ALA A 61 -5.88 -6.81 -4.47
CA ALA A 61 -4.77 -6.82 -3.53
C ALA A 61 -4.83 -5.60 -2.59
N HIS A 62 -5.17 -4.43 -3.13
CA HIS A 62 -5.40 -3.21 -2.36
C HIS A 62 -6.55 -3.36 -1.34
N MET A 63 -7.63 -4.07 -1.67
CA MET A 63 -8.72 -4.37 -0.71
C MET A 63 -8.33 -5.43 0.31
N HIS A 64 -7.49 -6.40 -0.06
CA HIS A 64 -6.95 -7.34 0.91
C HIS A 64 -6.03 -6.64 1.90
N ARG A 65 -5.16 -5.75 1.42
CA ARG A 65 -4.30 -4.91 2.24
C ARG A 65 -5.11 -3.98 3.15
N LEU A 66 -6.16 -3.32 2.63
CA LEU A 66 -7.10 -2.57 3.46
C LEU A 66 -7.65 -3.40 4.63
N ARG A 67 -8.12 -4.62 4.34
CA ARG A 67 -8.65 -5.53 5.36
C ARG A 67 -7.58 -5.95 6.37
N GLN A 68 -6.35 -6.22 5.91
CA GLN A 68 -5.22 -6.53 6.80
C GLN A 68 -4.89 -5.35 7.71
N SER A 69 -4.72 -4.14 7.16
CA SER A 69 -4.45 -2.91 7.92
C SER A 69 -5.53 -2.65 8.98
N VAL A 70 -6.82 -2.72 8.61
CA VAL A 70 -7.95 -2.53 9.54
C VAL A 70 -8.01 -3.61 10.62
N ARG A 71 -7.70 -4.87 10.27
CA ARG A 71 -7.69 -5.97 11.24
C ARG A 71 -6.53 -5.86 12.23
N ARG A 72 -5.39 -5.29 11.81
CA ARG A 72 -4.16 -5.25 12.59
C ARG A 72 -3.86 -3.90 13.24
N GLY A 73 -4.53 -2.82 12.82
CA GLY A 73 -4.21 -1.47 13.27
C GLY A 73 -2.87 -0.97 12.74
N ILE A 74 -2.39 -1.49 11.62
CA ILE A 74 -1.08 -1.13 11.05
C ILE A 74 -1.24 -0.09 9.96
N ASN A 75 -0.55 1.03 10.15
CA ASN A 75 -0.49 2.14 9.22
C ASN A 75 0.93 2.26 8.66
N ASP A 76 1.07 2.00 7.36
CA ASP A 76 2.33 2.13 6.62
C ASP A 76 2.23 3.17 5.48
N SER A 77 1.31 4.13 5.62
CA SER A 77 1.02 5.12 4.57
C SER A 77 2.20 6.01 4.21
N GLU A 78 3.00 6.42 5.20
CA GLU A 78 4.21 7.22 4.97
C GLU A 78 5.28 6.44 4.20
N LEU A 79 5.44 5.15 4.50
CA LEU A 79 6.37 4.27 3.77
C LEU A 79 5.94 4.11 2.31
N ALA A 80 4.64 3.85 2.07
CA ALA A 80 4.11 3.71 0.72
C ALA A 80 4.27 5.00 -0.11
N VAL A 81 4.07 6.17 0.49
CA VAL A 81 4.32 7.47 -0.17
C VAL A 81 5.80 7.62 -0.53
N ALA A 82 6.72 7.30 0.38
CA ALA A 82 8.15 7.40 0.11
C ALA A 82 8.60 6.46 -1.02
N GLU A 83 8.09 5.22 -1.00
CA GLU A 83 8.34 4.21 -2.05
C GLU A 83 7.82 4.69 -3.42
N HIS A 84 6.60 5.23 -3.48
CA HIS A 84 6.04 5.78 -4.72
C HIS A 84 6.77 7.04 -5.21
N ALA A 85 7.28 7.88 -4.31
CA ALA A 85 8.09 9.03 -4.68
C ALA A 85 9.40 8.60 -5.36
N ALA A 86 10.02 7.50 -4.92
CA ALA A 86 11.21 6.94 -5.57
C ALA A 86 10.90 6.44 -6.99
N VAL A 87 9.77 5.75 -7.17
CA VAL A 87 9.31 5.31 -8.50
C VAL A 87 9.07 6.52 -9.41
N LEU A 88 8.35 7.54 -8.91
CA LEU A 88 8.07 8.75 -9.68
C LEU A 88 9.36 9.46 -10.09
N ALA A 89 10.31 9.64 -9.19
CA ALA A 89 11.58 10.30 -9.46
C ALA A 89 12.37 9.59 -10.57
N ALA A 90 12.41 8.25 -10.54
CA ALA A 90 13.08 7.47 -11.58
C ALA A 90 12.38 7.58 -12.94
N VAL A 91 11.04 7.57 -12.95
CA VAL A 91 10.24 7.78 -14.18
C VAL A 91 10.44 9.18 -14.74
N GLU A 92 10.48 10.21 -13.90
CA GLU A 92 10.72 11.61 -14.31
C GLU A 92 12.14 11.84 -14.83
N ALA A 93 13.11 11.05 -14.35
CA ALA A 93 14.47 11.04 -14.86
C ALA A 93 14.65 10.23 -16.15
N GLU A 94 13.58 9.60 -16.67
CA GLU A 94 13.60 8.68 -17.81
C GLU A 94 14.56 7.48 -17.62
N ASP A 95 14.85 7.12 -16.37
CA ASP A 95 15.71 5.98 -16.03
C ASP A 95 14.87 4.72 -15.82
N LEU A 96 14.75 3.94 -16.89
CA LEU A 96 13.97 2.69 -16.90
C LEU A 96 14.50 1.65 -15.90
N VAL A 97 15.82 1.59 -15.70
CA VAL A 97 16.44 0.60 -14.79
C VAL A 97 16.13 0.99 -13.35
N ALA A 98 16.29 2.27 -13.01
CA ALA A 98 15.93 2.78 -11.69
C ALA A 98 14.43 2.66 -11.42
N ALA A 99 13.57 2.93 -12.40
CA ALA A 99 12.13 2.82 -12.24
C ALA A 99 11.69 1.37 -12.00
N GLN A 100 12.29 0.42 -12.73
CA GLN A 100 12.05 -1.00 -12.52
C GLN A 100 12.52 -1.44 -11.13
N GLN A 101 13.72 -1.04 -10.71
CA GLN A 101 14.26 -1.39 -9.40
C GLN A 101 13.41 -0.81 -8.27
N ALA A 102 13.02 0.47 -8.36
CA ALA A 102 12.17 1.12 -7.35
C ALA A 102 10.81 0.43 -7.20
N MET A 103 10.18 0.02 -8.32
CA MET A 103 8.91 -0.73 -8.28
C MET A 103 9.10 -2.13 -7.68
N TYR A 104 10.20 -2.80 -8.01
CA TYR A 104 10.54 -4.09 -7.41
C TYR A 104 10.72 -3.98 -5.89
N ASP A 105 11.49 -2.98 -5.44
CA ASP A 105 11.75 -2.73 -4.02
C ASP A 105 10.46 -2.40 -3.26
N HIS A 106 9.57 -1.59 -3.85
CA HIS A 106 8.23 -1.32 -3.30
C HIS A 106 7.43 -2.62 -3.09
N ILE A 107 7.30 -3.45 -4.12
CA ILE A 107 6.52 -4.70 -4.03
C ILE A 107 7.14 -5.67 -3.01
N ALA A 108 8.47 -5.78 -2.98
CA ALA A 108 9.19 -6.59 -2.01
C ALA A 108 8.98 -6.10 -0.57
N SER A 109 9.02 -4.79 -0.34
CA SER A 109 8.80 -4.17 0.96
C SER A 109 7.37 -4.36 1.47
N VAL A 110 6.38 -4.17 0.58
CA VAL A 110 4.97 -4.45 0.89
C VAL A 110 4.78 -5.93 1.27
N LYS A 111 5.35 -6.86 0.50
CA LYS A 111 5.31 -8.30 0.80
C LYS A 111 5.88 -8.59 2.19
N GLU A 112 7.05 -8.04 2.52
CA GLU A 112 7.67 -8.26 3.83
C GLU A 112 6.80 -7.71 4.98
N ARG A 113 6.20 -6.52 4.81
CA ARG A 113 5.25 -5.96 5.77
C ARG A 113 4.03 -6.87 5.94
N SER A 114 3.38 -7.28 4.85
CA SER A 114 2.23 -8.19 4.90
C SER A 114 2.54 -9.51 5.63
N LEU A 115 3.71 -10.12 5.40
CA LEU A 115 4.10 -11.36 6.07
C LEU A 115 4.41 -11.18 7.57
N ARG A 116 5.02 -10.06 7.95
CA ARG A 116 5.27 -9.72 9.37
C ARG A 116 3.96 -9.50 10.12
N ASP A 117 3.01 -8.84 9.49
CA ASP A 117 1.67 -8.56 10.02
C ASP A 117 0.81 -9.83 10.15
N GLU A 118 1.14 -10.89 9.39
CA GLU A 118 0.54 -12.21 9.53
C GLU A 118 1.14 -12.99 10.71
N THR A 119 2.46 -12.94 10.89
CA THR A 119 3.21 -13.79 11.84
C THR A 119 3.13 -13.33 13.31
N SER A 120 2.83 -12.06 13.57
CA SER A 120 2.79 -11.47 14.92
C SER A 120 1.65 -11.97 15.84
N LEU A 121 0.94 -13.04 15.45
CA LEU A 121 -0.05 -13.74 16.29
C LEU A 121 0.50 -14.91 17.11
N ASP A 122 1.72 -15.40 16.84
CA ASP A 122 2.21 -16.64 17.49
C ASP A 122 2.84 -16.43 18.89
N THR A 123 2.77 -15.22 19.46
CA THR A 123 3.40 -14.90 20.77
C THR A 123 2.44 -14.36 21.83
N VAL A 124 1.12 -14.44 21.63
CA VAL A 124 0.19 -14.16 22.75
C VAL A 124 0.08 -15.41 23.61
N GLU A 125 0.94 -15.51 24.64
CA GLU A 125 0.76 -16.48 25.72
C GLU A 125 -0.65 -16.33 26.34
N PRO A 126 -1.34 -17.44 26.67
CA PRO A 126 -2.62 -17.38 27.33
C PRO A 126 -2.45 -16.75 28.71
N ALA A 127 -3.16 -15.63 28.93
CA ALA A 127 -3.26 -14.99 30.24
C ALA A 127 -3.63 -16.05 31.29
N THR A 128 -2.76 -16.18 32.28
CA THR A 128 -2.90 -17.05 33.45
C THR A 128 -4.25 -16.82 34.12
N ALA A 129 -5.12 -17.81 34.06
CA ALA A 129 -6.28 -17.91 34.93
C ALA A 129 -5.78 -18.24 36.35
N ALA A 130 -5.62 -17.21 37.17
CA ALA A 130 -5.39 -17.34 38.60
C ALA A 130 -6.45 -16.53 39.37
N GLY A 131 -7.33 -17.26 40.07
CA GLY A 131 -7.96 -16.84 41.32
C GLY A 131 -9.26 -16.05 41.21
N GLN A 132 -10.40 -16.73 41.40
CA GLN A 132 -11.05 -16.91 42.71
C GLN A 132 -12.18 -17.94 42.61
#